data_AF-A0A179SHY5-F1
#
_entry.id   AF-A0A179SHY5-F1
#
_cell.length_a   1.000
_cell.length_b   1.000
_cell.length_c   1.000
_cell.angle_alpha   90.00
_cell.angle_beta   90.00
_cell.angle_gamma   90.00
#
_symmetry.space_group_name_H-M   'P 1'
#
loop_
_entity.id
_entity.type
_entity.pdbx_description
1 polymer ?
#
loop_
_entity_poly.entity_id
_entity_poly.type
_entity_poly.pdbx_seq_one_letter_code
_entity_poly.pdbx_strand_id
1 'polypeptide(L)' 'MKSAISMRELQKMSAGAIQSLPHAMPIKNGTATVGILLPIHQASPEYIRKVIADIRADAEKYTPEENAAIDRLLAERGAE' A
#
# COMPACT_ATOMS: atom_id res chain seq x y z
N MET A 1 2.66 -19.57 -6.00
CA MET A 1 1.46 -18.78 -5.64
C MET A 1 0.83 -18.24 -6.92
N LYS A 2 -0.50 -18.19 -7.02
CA LYS A 2 -1.18 -17.53 -8.16
C LYS A 2 -0.75 -16.06 -8.21
N SER A 3 -0.37 -15.59 -9.40
CA SER A 3 0.14 -14.23 -9.63
C SER A 3 -0.87 -13.29 -10.31
N ALA A 4 -2.01 -13.81 -10.76
CA ALA A 4 -3.07 -13.05 -11.41
C ALA A 4 -4.44 -13.74 -11.29
N ILE A 5 -5.51 -12.98 -11.50
CA ILE A 5 -6.90 -13.45 -11.55
C ILE A 5 -7.41 -13.23 -12.98
N SER A 6 -7.94 -14.26 -13.64
CA SER A 6 -8.60 -14.07 -14.94
C SER A 6 -9.99 -13.43 -14.78
N MET A 7 -10.51 -12.78 -15.83
CA MET A 7 -11.88 -12.25 -15.83
C MET A 7 -12.95 -13.30 -15.48
N ARG A 8 -12.78 -14.55 -15.93
CA ARG A 8 -13.69 -15.66 -15.62
C ARG A 8 -13.64 -16.06 -14.14
N GLU A 9 -12.46 -16.00 -13.52
CA GLU A 9 -12.31 -16.26 -12.10
C GLU A 9 -12.92 -15.13 -11.28
N LEU A 10 -12.65 -13.88 -11.65
CA LEU A 10 -13.21 -12.70 -10.99
C LEU A 10 -14.75 -12.77 -10.90
N GLN A 11 -15.41 -13.16 -11.98
CA GLN A 11 -16.88 -13.32 -12.03
C GLN A 11 -17.44 -14.37 -11.05
N LYS A 12 -16.60 -15.32 -10.58
CA LYS A 12 -17.00 -16.38 -9.66
C LYS A 12 -16.59 -16.11 -8.21
N MET A 13 -15.80 -15.07 -7.96
CA MET A 13 -15.31 -14.76 -6.62
C MET A 13 -16.40 -14.12 -5.77
N SER A 14 -16.55 -14.60 -4.54
CA SER A 14 -17.36 -13.94 -3.51
C SER A 14 -16.59 -12.80 -2.86
N ALA A 15 -17.29 -11.88 -2.19
CA ALA A 15 -16.65 -10.82 -1.41
C ALA A 15 -15.65 -11.36 -0.37
N GLY A 16 -15.97 -12.49 0.28
CA GLY A 16 -15.06 -13.15 1.23
C GLY A 16 -13.80 -13.73 0.55
N ALA A 17 -13.93 -14.27 -0.66
CA ALA A 17 -12.78 -14.72 -1.44
C ALA A 17 -11.89 -13.55 -1.90
N ILE A 18 -12.49 -12.39 -2.19
CA ILE A 18 -11.76 -11.16 -2.50
C ILE A 18 -11.03 -10.66 -1.25
N GLN A 19 -11.71 -10.59 -0.09
CA GLN A 19 -11.09 -10.16 1.17
C GLN A 19 -9.97 -11.08 1.64
N SER A 20 -10.01 -12.38 1.33
CA SER A 20 -8.95 -13.31 1.72
C SER A 20 -7.72 -13.28 0.79
N LEU A 21 -7.71 -12.42 -0.23
CA LEU A 21 -6.53 -12.23 -1.06
C LEU A 21 -5.35 -11.66 -0.24
N PRO A 22 -4.14 -12.23 -0.37
CA PRO A 22 -2.99 -11.83 0.44
C PRO A 22 -2.41 -10.48 0.07
N HIS A 23 -2.66 -10.00 -1.14
CA HIS A 23 -2.18 -8.71 -1.67
C HIS A 23 -3.00 -8.31 -2.89
N ALA A 24 -2.68 -7.14 -3.48
CA ALA A 24 -3.27 -6.68 -4.72
C ALA A 24 -2.99 -7.65 -5.88
N MET A 25 -4.02 -8.08 -6.58
CA MET A 25 -3.90 -9.07 -7.65
C MET A 25 -4.24 -8.45 -9.01
N PRO A 26 -3.39 -8.59 -10.05
CA PRO A 26 -3.72 -8.12 -11.38
C PRO A 26 -4.84 -8.97 -12.00
N ILE A 27 -5.77 -8.31 -12.70
CA ILE A 27 -6.86 -8.96 -13.44
C ILE A 27 -6.46 -9.09 -14.91
N LYS A 28 -6.52 -10.32 -15.46
CA LYS A 28 -6.13 -10.65 -16.83
C LYS A 28 -7.34 -10.94 -17.71
N ASN A 29 -7.33 -10.39 -18.93
CA ASN A 29 -8.18 -10.81 -20.05
C ASN A 29 -7.28 -11.29 -21.19
N GLY A 30 -7.17 -12.61 -21.38
CA GLY A 30 -6.11 -13.18 -22.21
C GLY A 30 -4.73 -12.84 -21.64
N THR A 31 -3.88 -12.20 -22.44
CA THR A 31 -2.53 -11.76 -22.02
C THR A 31 -2.52 -10.36 -21.38
N ALA A 32 -3.54 -9.54 -21.66
CA ALA A 32 -3.61 -8.16 -21.21
C ALA A 32 -3.99 -8.06 -19.72
N THR A 33 -3.31 -7.17 -18.98
CA THR A 33 -3.77 -6.73 -17.66
C THR A 33 -4.78 -5.62 -17.86
N VAL A 34 -5.99 -5.80 -17.36
CA VAL A 34 -7.11 -4.85 -17.56
C VAL A 34 -7.50 -4.12 -16.27
N GLY A 35 -6.97 -4.55 -15.13
CA GLY A 35 -7.24 -3.92 -13.84
C GLY A 35 -6.46 -4.58 -12.71
N ILE A 36 -6.67 -4.08 -11.50
CA ILE A 36 -6.11 -4.62 -10.27
C ILE A 36 -7.25 -4.78 -9.27
N LEU A 37 -7.30 -5.94 -8.63
CA LEU A 37 -8.17 -6.20 -7.50
C LEU A 37 -7.39 -5.99 -6.20
N LEU A 38 -7.72 -4.93 -5.47
CA LEU A 38 -7.09 -4.59 -4.20
C LEU A 38 -8.00 -4.99 -3.04
N PRO A 39 -7.67 -6.03 -2.24
CA PRO A 39 -8.42 -6.33 -1.03
C PRO A 39 -8.21 -5.22 0.01
N ILE A 40 -9.31 -4.65 0.49
CA ILE A 40 -9.26 -3.64 1.55
C ILE A 40 -9.28 -4.36 2.90
N HIS A 41 -8.15 -4.27 3.60
CA HIS A 41 -7.97 -4.83 4.94
C HIS A 41 -7.98 -3.72 5.98
N GLN A 42 -8.74 -3.92 7.06
CA GLN A 42 -8.56 -3.11 8.27
C GLN A 42 -7.22 -3.50 8.88
N ALA A 43 -6.29 -2.56 8.97
CA ALA A 43 -5.05 -2.78 9.69
C ALA A 43 -5.36 -2.94 11.19
N SER A 44 -4.69 -3.88 11.87
CA SER A 44 -4.87 -4.00 13.31
C SER A 44 -4.35 -2.74 14.01
N PRO A 45 -5.03 -2.25 15.06
CA PRO A 45 -4.55 -1.12 15.85
C PRO A 45 -3.12 -1.32 16.35
N GLU A 46 -2.75 -2.55 16.69
CA GLU A 46 -1.42 -2.93 17.16
C GLU A 46 -0.37 -2.74 16.06
N TYR A 47 -0.68 -3.14 14.82
CA TYR A 47 0.20 -2.94 13.67
C TYR A 47 0.40 -1.45 13.38
N ILE A 48 -0.67 -0.66 13.41
CA ILE A 48 -0.58 0.79 13.21
C ILE A 48 0.26 1.46 14.31
N ARG A 49 0.06 1.08 15.58
CA ARG A 49 0.90 1.58 16.68
C ARG A 49 2.37 1.26 16.47
N LYS A 50 2.70 0.04 16.01
CA LYS A 50 4.07 -0.34 15.68
C LYS A 50 4.64 0.53 14.56
N VAL A 51 3.92 0.69 13.45
CA VAL A 51 4.37 1.51 12.32
C VAL A 51 4.65 2.95 12.75
N ILE A 52 3.78 3.54 13.57
CA ILE A 52 4.00 4.90 14.11
C ILE A 52 5.25 4.94 15.01
N ALA A 53 5.47 3.94 15.85
CA ALA A 53 6.66 3.87 16.70
C ALA A 53 7.94 3.74 15.86
N ASP A 54 7.92 2.89 14.83
CA ASP A 54 9.05 2.70 13.91
C ASP A 54 9.37 4.02 13.16
N ILE A 55 8.34 4.73 12.67
CA ILE A 55 8.49 6.05 12.03
C ILE A 55 9.11 7.06 13.00
N ARG A 56 8.68 7.10 14.26
CA ARG A 56 9.23 8.02 15.27
C ARG A 56 10.70 7.70 15.58
N ALA A 57 11.02 6.43 15.77
CA ALA A 57 12.40 6.00 16.04
C ALA A 57 13.33 6.32 14.86
N ASP A 58 12.84 6.23 13.62
CA ASP A 58 13.60 6.66 12.45
C ASP A 58 13.73 8.17 12.36
N ALA A 59 12.69 8.93 12.72
CA ALA A 59 12.74 10.40 12.73
C ALA A 59 13.74 10.95 13.76
N GLU A 60 13.91 10.28 14.90
CA GLU A 60 14.88 10.64 15.95
C GLU A 60 16.35 10.50 15.49
N LYS A 61 16.61 9.83 14.35
CA LYS A 61 17.97 9.67 13.81
C LYS A 61 18.49 10.93 13.10
N TYR A 62 17.61 11.81 12.67
CA TYR A 62 18.00 13.00 11.91
C TYR A 62 18.51 14.10 12.83
N THR A 63 19.61 14.73 12.44
CA THR A 63 20.09 15.93 13.13
C THR A 63 19.15 17.12 12.87
N PRO A 64 19.20 18.18 13.70
CA PRO A 64 18.44 19.40 13.45
C PRO A 64 18.69 20.00 12.05
N GLU A 65 19.93 19.92 11.55
CA GLU A 65 20.32 20.42 10.23
C GLU A 65 19.71 19.60 9.09
N GLU A 66 19.64 18.28 9.25
CA GLU A 66 19.00 17.38 8.28
C GLU A 66 17.49 17.60 8.22
N ASN A 67 16.83 17.76 9.37
CA ASN A 67 15.42 18.11 9.43
C ASN A 67 15.15 19.46 8.75
N ALA A 68 15.99 20.48 8.99
CA ALA A 68 15.86 21.77 8.32
C ALA A 68 16.11 21.70 6.79
N ALA A 69 16.85 20.71 6.30
CA ALA A 69 17.00 20.46 4.87
C ALA A 69 15.75 19.77 4.28
N ILE A 70 15.19 18.78 5.00
CA ILE A 70 13.94 18.10 4.62
C ILE A 70 12.78 19.11 4.55
N ASP A 71 12.64 19.98 5.56
CA ASP A 71 11.59 21.01 5.60
C ASP A 71 11.68 21.98 4.42
N ARG A 72 12.90 22.37 4.01
CA ARG A 72 13.12 23.21 2.82
C ARG A 72 12.67 22.50 1.54
N LEU A 73 13.03 21.23 1.36
CA LEU A 73 12.62 20.44 0.19
C LEU A 73 11.10 20.24 0.13
N LEU A 74 10.44 20.06 1.28
CA LEU A 74 8.99 19.95 1.35
C LEU A 74 8.30 21.28 1.03
N ALA A 75 8.83 22.40 1.52
CA ALA A 75 8.30 23.74 1.20
C ALA A 75 8.44 24.07 -0.30
N GLU A 76 9.56 23.69 -0.92
CA GLU A 76 9.78 23.85 -2.37
C GLU A 76 8.80 23.01 -3.21
N ARG A 77 8.37 21.84 -2.69
CA ARG A 77 7.38 20.97 -3.34
C ARG A 77 5.93 21.35 -3.07
N GLY A 78 5.67 22.17 -2.06
CA GLY A 78 4.32 22.61 -1.66
C GLY A 78 3.83 23.88 -2.34
N ALA A 79 4.57 24.41 -3.32
CA ALA A 79 4.17 25.53 -4.16
C ALA A 79 3.51 25.03 -5.47
N GLU A 80 2.36 24.35 -5.35
CA GLU A 80 1.37 24.17 -6.42
C GLU A 80 -0.04 24.49 -5.89
#